data_AF-X1U0I1-F1
#
_entry.id   AF-X1U0I1-F1
#
_cell.length_a   1.000
_cell.length_b   1.000
_cell.length_c   1.000
_cell.angle_alpha   90.00
_cell.angle_beta   90.00
_cell.angle_gamma   90.00
#
_symmetry.space_group_name_H-M   'P 1'
#
loop_
_entity.id
_entity.type
_entity.pdbx_description
1 polymer ?
#
loop_
_entity_poly.entity_id
_entity_poly.type
_entity_poly.pdbx_seq_one_letter_code
_entity_poly.pdbx_strand_id
1 'polypeptide(L)'
;MVALLVGLEYAEVIPHHNLTGFVMPDRYKDASYILAVLVALATILYATSYMATAISGELRKRQRQVVQLRESLLQEKTRELEQSSREIAKLEEGKNRFLSFLGIAAHDLKAPLAAIQSYIGVMLAGYTGEVNERQKNMLQRSSYRITELLNLISDLLDMPRIETGQVVQEMKEVSLRQIVR
;
A
#
# COMPACT_ATOMS: atom_id res chain seq x y z
N MET A 1 31.64 4.63 49.74
CA MET A 1 33.11 4.79 49.60
C MET A 1 33.57 6.12 50.21
N VAL A 2 33.07 7.28 49.77
CA VAL A 2 33.47 8.61 50.30
C VAL A 2 33.20 8.77 51.81
N ALA A 3 32.01 8.40 52.30
CA ALA A 3 31.69 8.50 53.73
C ALA A 3 32.58 7.63 54.64
N LEU A 4 33.05 6.49 54.14
CA LEU A 4 33.97 5.59 54.84
C LEU A 4 35.38 6.19 54.91
N LEU A 5 35.81 6.86 53.85
CA LEU A 5 37.11 7.53 53.77
C LEU A 5 37.17 8.73 54.71
N VAL A 6 36.11 9.54 54.75
CA VAL A 6 35.96 10.66 55.71
C VAL A 6 35.95 10.17 57.16
N GLY A 7 35.30 9.04 57.44
CA GLY A 7 35.30 8.44 58.78
C GLY A 7 36.67 7.89 59.21
N LEU A 8 37.44 7.31 58.28
CA LEU A 8 38.78 6.79 58.56
C LEU A 8 39.82 7.92 58.75
N GLU A 9 39.67 9.03 58.04
CA GLU A 9 40.47 10.24 58.28
C GLU A 9 40.16 10.88 59.64
N TYR A 10 38.88 10.92 60.03
CA TYR A 10 38.48 11.40 61.37
C TYR A 10 39.04 10.55 62.51
N ALA A 11 39.14 9.23 62.31
CA ALA A 11 39.71 8.29 63.28
C ALA A 11 41.25 8.22 63.26
N GLU A 12 41.92 9.08 62.48
CA GLU A 12 43.39 9.09 62.27
C GLU A 12 43.99 7.76 61.78
N VAL A 13 43.16 6.86 61.23
CA VAL A 13 43.61 5.58 60.64
C VAL A 13 44.36 5.83 59.34
N ILE A 14 44.02 6.91 58.62
CA ILE A 14 44.67 7.34 57.39
C ILE A 14 45.16 8.80 57.57
N PRO A 15 46.39 9.15 57.17
CA PRO A 15 46.92 10.50 57.29
C PRO A 15 46.19 11.48 56.37
N HIS A 16 45.60 12.53 56.97
CA HIS A 16 44.98 13.62 56.22
C HIS A 16 46.06 14.46 55.53
N HIS A 17 45.97 14.57 54.20
CA HIS A 17 46.85 15.43 53.41
C HIS A 17 46.07 16.69 53.01
N ASN A 18 46.43 17.82 53.63
CA ASN A 18 45.81 19.09 53.38
C ASN A 18 46.36 19.75 52.10
N LEU A 19 45.47 20.19 51.22
CA LEU A 19 45.83 21.05 50.10
C LEU A 19 46.07 22.47 50.63
N THR A 20 47.33 22.90 50.63
CA THR A 20 47.73 24.24 51.08
C THR A 20 46.99 25.32 50.27
N GLY A 21 46.20 26.16 50.95
CA GLY A 21 45.47 27.29 50.35
C GLY A 21 43.97 27.09 50.11
N PHE A 22 43.40 25.89 50.29
CA PHE A 22 41.97 25.64 50.03
C PHE A 22 41.10 25.51 51.30
N VAL A 23 41.60 24.87 52.36
CA VAL A 23 40.83 24.62 53.61
C VAL A 23 41.77 24.72 54.82
N MET A 24 41.26 25.26 55.95
CA MET A 24 42.02 25.34 57.21
C MET A 24 42.44 23.93 57.69
N PRO A 25 43.69 23.72 58.15
CA PRO A 25 44.29 22.39 58.36
C PRO A 25 43.50 21.45 59.29
N ASP A 26 42.73 21.97 60.25
CA ASP A 26 42.14 21.17 61.33
C ASP A 26 40.63 20.88 61.18
N ARG A 27 39.96 21.34 60.12
CA ARG A 27 38.50 21.17 59.98
C ARG A 27 38.04 19.74 59.79
N TYR A 28 38.92 18.83 59.37
CA TYR A 28 38.62 17.40 59.30
C TYR A 28 38.45 16.76 60.70
N LYS A 29 38.87 17.44 61.77
CA LYS A 29 38.63 17.00 63.16
C LYS A 29 37.35 17.59 63.76
N ASP A 30 36.71 18.54 63.07
CA ASP A 30 35.45 19.13 63.52
C ASP A 30 34.26 18.25 63.09
N ALA A 31 33.65 17.59 64.08
CA ALA A 31 32.52 16.69 63.88
C ALA A 31 31.32 17.40 63.21
N SER A 32 31.11 18.69 63.49
CA SER A 32 29.98 19.44 62.92
C SER A 32 30.16 19.67 61.41
N TYR A 33 31.40 19.93 60.98
CA TYR A 33 31.76 20.11 59.58
C TYR A 33 31.60 18.81 58.78
N ILE A 34 32.15 17.69 59.29
CA ILE A 34 32.00 16.38 58.64
C ILE A 34 30.52 16.00 58.52
N LEU A 35 29.73 16.17 59.57
CA LEU A 35 28.31 15.87 59.54
C LEU A 35 27.58 16.71 58.46
N ALA A 36 27.87 18.01 58.39
CA ALA A 36 27.30 18.88 57.36
C ALA A 36 27.65 18.41 55.94
N VAL A 37 28.91 18.02 55.70
CA VAL A 37 29.36 17.48 54.40
C VAL A 37 28.68 16.17 54.06
N LEU A 38 28.56 15.24 55.01
CA LEU A 38 27.89 13.96 54.81
C LEU A 38 26.39 14.13 54.54
N VAL A 39 25.72 15.03 55.28
CA VAL A 39 24.31 15.37 55.06
C VAL A 39 24.11 16.00 53.68
N ALA A 40 24.96 16.96 53.29
CA ALA A 40 24.89 17.58 51.96
C ALA A 40 25.09 16.53 50.84
N LEU A 41 26.05 15.62 51.02
CA LEU A 41 26.30 14.55 50.05
C LEU A 41 25.12 13.56 49.99
N ALA A 42 24.56 13.18 51.13
CA ALA A 42 23.41 12.28 51.20
C ALA A 42 22.16 12.88 50.55
N THR A 43 21.88 14.17 50.77
CA THR A 43 20.72 14.85 50.17
C THR A 43 20.87 14.98 48.66
N ILE A 44 22.08 15.28 48.15
CA ILE A 44 22.35 15.32 46.71
C ILE A 44 22.18 13.95 46.07
N LEU A 45 22.72 12.88 46.68
CA LEU A 45 22.55 11.51 46.18
C LEU A 45 21.09 11.06 46.20
N TYR A 46 20.37 11.39 47.28
CA TYR A 46 18.96 11.10 47.38
C TYR A 46 18.15 11.84 46.31
N ALA A 47 18.38 13.15 46.15
CA ALA A 47 17.68 13.97 45.17
C ALA A 47 17.94 13.51 43.73
N THR A 48 19.20 13.21 43.38
CA THR A 48 19.58 12.69 42.06
C THR A 48 18.95 11.32 41.79
N SER A 49 18.99 10.39 42.75
CA SER A 49 18.35 9.07 42.63
C SER A 49 16.83 9.18 42.48
N TYR A 50 16.19 10.05 43.25
CA TYR A 50 14.75 10.31 43.16
C TYR A 50 14.37 10.87 41.79
N MET A 51 15.06 11.91 41.31
CA MET A 51 14.83 12.52 40.01
C MET A 51 15.07 11.52 38.86
N ALA A 52 16.15 10.74 38.92
CA ALA A 52 16.45 9.72 37.92
C ALA A 52 15.32 8.68 37.83
N THR A 53 14.80 8.24 38.97
CA THR A 53 13.69 7.28 39.04
C THR A 53 12.38 7.88 38.51
N ALA A 54 12.06 9.12 38.90
CA ALA A 54 10.86 9.82 38.45
C ALA A 54 10.86 10.05 36.93
N ILE A 55 11.96 10.58 36.38
CA ILE A 55 12.13 10.81 34.94
C ILE A 55 12.07 9.50 34.17
N SER A 56 12.77 8.47 34.65
CA SER A 56 12.75 7.15 34.00
C SER A 56 11.35 6.54 33.98
N GLY A 57 10.56 6.73 35.05
CA GLY A 57 9.17 6.30 35.11
C GLY A 57 8.29 6.98 34.07
N GLU A 58 8.37 8.32 33.99
CA GLU A 58 7.61 9.11 33.02
C GLU A 58 8.00 8.81 31.57
N LEU A 59 9.31 8.67 31.30
CA LEU A 59 9.80 8.34 29.96
C LEU A 59 9.30 6.96 29.50
N ARG A 60 9.34 5.95 30.38
CA ARG A 60 8.79 4.62 30.09
C ARG A 60 7.29 4.68 29.82
N LYS A 61 6.53 5.51 30.53
CA LYS A 61 5.09 5.70 30.31
C LYS A 61 4.82 6.30 28.93
N ARG A 62 5.52 7.37 28.55
CA ARG A 62 5.41 7.99 27.22
C ARG A 62 5.82 7.04 26.11
N GLN A 63 6.89 6.27 26.31
CA GLN A 63 7.33 5.27 25.34
C GLN A 63 6.25 4.20 25.12
N ARG A 64 5.59 3.72 26.19
CA ARG A 64 4.45 2.79 26.06
C ARG A 64 3.27 3.39 25.31
N GLN A 65 2.92 4.66 25.60
CA GLN A 65 1.85 5.35 24.87
C GLN A 65 2.14 5.48 23.37
N VAL A 66 3.39 5.81 23.00
CA VAL A 66 3.79 5.88 21.60
C VAL A 66 3.71 4.51 20.92
N VAL A 67 4.14 3.44 21.60
CA VAL A 67 4.04 2.08 21.06
C VAL A 67 2.57 1.69 20.87
N GLN A 68 1.72 1.91 21.88
CA GLN A 68 0.29 1.61 21.79
C GLN A 68 -0.41 2.40 20.67
N LEU A 69 -0.11 3.69 20.53
CA LEU A 69 -0.68 4.52 19.47
C LEU A 69 -0.21 4.06 18.08
N ARG A 70 1.06 3.66 17.95
CA ARG A 70 1.58 3.09 16.71
C ARG A 70 0.89 1.77 16.37
N GLU A 71 0.70 0.89 17.35
CA GLU A 71 0.00 -0.38 17.16
C GLU A 71 -1.47 -0.17 16.75
N SER A 72 -2.18 0.75 17.40
CA SER A 72 -3.57 1.06 17.03
C SER A 72 -3.67 1.65 15.61
N LEU A 73 -2.77 2.56 15.26
CA LEU A 73 -2.72 3.15 13.92
C LEU A 73 -2.36 2.12 12.86
N LEU A 74 -1.41 1.22 13.14
CA LEU A 74 -1.06 0.12 12.24
C LEU A 74 -2.24 -0.82 12.03
N GLN A 75 -2.98 -1.16 13.08
CA GLN A 75 -4.18 -1.99 12.95
C GLN A 75 -5.27 -1.30 12.13
N GLU A 76 -5.49 0.00 12.34
CA GLU A 76 -6.45 0.78 11.55
C GLU A 76 -6.06 0.83 10.07
N LYS A 77 -4.79 1.15 9.77
CA LYS A 77 -4.29 1.18 8.39
C LYS A 77 -4.30 -0.18 7.72
N THR A 78 -4.01 -1.24 8.46
CA THR A 78 -4.10 -2.61 7.92
C THR A 78 -5.55 -2.94 7.56
N ARG A 79 -6.51 -2.62 8.42
CA ARG A 79 -7.94 -2.81 8.13
C ARG A 79 -8.41 -2.00 6.92
N GLU A 80 -7.98 -0.75 6.81
CA GLU A 80 -8.30 0.12 5.67
C GLU A 80 -7.76 -0.47 4.35
N LEU A 81 -6.50 -0.95 4.35
CA LEU A 81 -5.90 -1.62 3.21
C LEU A 81 -6.63 -2.92 2.84
N GLU A 82 -6.99 -3.74 3.83
CA GLU A 82 -7.76 -4.97 3.59
C GLU A 82 -9.14 -4.68 3.00
N GLN A 83 -9.82 -3.63 3.48
CA GLN A 83 -11.11 -3.21 2.94
C GLN A 83 -10.99 -2.74 1.48
N SER A 84 -10.03 -1.87 1.21
CA SER A 84 -9.76 -1.37 -0.15
C SER A 84 -9.40 -2.51 -1.11
N SER A 85 -8.53 -3.44 -0.67
CA SER A 85 -8.18 -4.62 -1.46
C SER A 85 -9.39 -5.50 -1.78
N ARG A 86 -10.28 -5.73 -0.81
CA ARG A 86 -11.53 -6.48 -1.03
C ARG A 86 -12.48 -5.77 -1.99
N GLU A 87 -12.54 -4.44 -1.95
CA GLU A 87 -13.37 -3.65 -2.87
C GLU A 87 -12.85 -3.74 -4.30
N ILE A 88 -11.53 -3.59 -4.49
CA ILE A 88 -10.88 -3.78 -5.79
C ILE A 88 -11.16 -5.19 -6.33
N ALA A 89 -10.99 -6.24 -5.51
CA ALA A 89 -11.25 -7.61 -5.93
C ALA A 89 -12.71 -7.83 -6.38
N LYS A 90 -13.69 -7.21 -5.70
CA LYS A 90 -15.11 -7.28 -6.10
C LYS A 90 -15.36 -6.56 -7.44
N LEU A 91 -14.73 -5.40 -7.64
CA LEU A 91 -14.83 -4.65 -8.89
C LEU A 91 -14.21 -5.43 -10.06
N GLU A 92 -13.05 -6.04 -9.84
CA GLU A 92 -12.39 -6.90 -10.84
C GLU A 92 -13.25 -8.12 -11.18
N GLU A 93 -13.84 -8.78 -10.18
CA GLU A 93 -14.74 -9.90 -10.42
C GLU A 93 -15.98 -9.47 -11.22
N GLY A 94 -16.59 -8.34 -10.86
CA GLY A 94 -17.72 -7.74 -11.60
C GLY A 94 -17.36 -7.42 -13.04
N LYS A 95 -16.19 -6.81 -13.26
CA LYS A 95 -15.64 -6.52 -14.58
C LYS A 95 -15.47 -7.79 -15.40
N ASN A 96 -14.83 -8.81 -14.84
CA ASN A 96 -14.58 -10.08 -15.54
C ASN A 96 -15.87 -10.80 -15.91
N ARG A 97 -16.88 -10.80 -15.03
CA ARG A 97 -18.21 -11.36 -15.34
C ARG A 97 -18.89 -10.59 -16.48
N PHE A 98 -18.82 -9.27 -16.48
CA PHE A 98 -19.39 -8.44 -17.54
C PHE A 98 -18.71 -8.71 -18.89
N LEU A 99 -17.37 -8.75 -18.92
CA LEU A 99 -16.62 -9.06 -20.14
C LEU A 99 -16.92 -10.47 -20.66
N SER A 100 -17.03 -11.46 -19.77
CA SER A 100 -17.40 -12.83 -20.15
C SER A 100 -18.82 -12.89 -20.75
N PHE A 101 -19.78 -12.20 -20.14
CA PHE A 101 -21.15 -12.11 -20.65
C PHE A 101 -21.18 -11.48 -22.04
N LEU A 102 -20.44 -10.38 -22.23
CA LEU A 102 -20.33 -9.68 -23.50
C LEU A 102 -19.70 -10.57 -24.59
N GLY A 103 -18.69 -11.37 -24.22
CA GLY A 103 -18.11 -12.42 -25.08
C GLY A 103 -19.14 -13.41 -25.61
N ILE A 104 -19.97 -13.96 -24.71
CA ILE A 104 -21.02 -14.93 -25.05
C ILE A 104 -22.09 -14.28 -25.92
N ALA A 105 -22.61 -13.12 -25.50
CA ALA A 105 -23.67 -12.42 -26.23
C ALA A 105 -23.25 -12.06 -27.67
N ALA A 106 -22.01 -11.61 -27.85
CA ALA A 106 -21.48 -11.28 -29.18
C ALA A 106 -21.37 -12.52 -30.09
N HIS A 107 -20.89 -13.65 -29.55
CA HIS A 107 -20.85 -14.91 -30.29
C HIS A 107 -22.25 -15.34 -30.74
N ASP A 108 -23.23 -15.26 -29.84
CA ASP A 108 -24.61 -15.66 -30.09
C ASP A 108 -25.33 -14.71 -31.05
N LEU A 109 -24.91 -13.43 -31.13
CA LEU A 109 -25.41 -12.47 -32.11
C LEU A 109 -24.76 -12.60 -33.49
N LYS A 110 -23.50 -13.06 -33.56
CA LYS A 110 -22.78 -13.21 -34.84
C LYS A 110 -23.45 -14.22 -35.77
N ALA A 111 -23.91 -15.35 -35.24
CA ALA A 111 -24.59 -16.40 -36.01
C ALA A 111 -25.88 -15.92 -36.71
N PRO A 112 -26.87 -15.31 -36.02
CA PRO A 112 -28.08 -14.81 -36.67
C PRO A 112 -27.82 -13.65 -37.63
N LEU A 113 -26.87 -12.75 -37.32
CA LEU A 113 -26.50 -11.67 -38.25
C LEU A 113 -25.86 -12.20 -39.54
N ALA A 114 -24.98 -13.19 -39.44
CA ALA A 114 -24.40 -13.87 -40.59
C ALA A 114 -25.47 -14.58 -41.44
N ALA A 115 -26.47 -15.20 -40.80
CA ALA A 115 -27.59 -15.81 -41.50
C ALA A 115 -28.43 -14.77 -42.28
N ILE A 116 -28.76 -13.63 -41.66
CA ILE A 116 -29.49 -12.53 -42.33
C ILE A 116 -28.67 -11.98 -43.50
N GLN A 117 -27.36 -11.78 -43.31
CA GLN A 117 -26.46 -11.31 -44.37
C GLN A 117 -26.43 -12.28 -45.56
N SER A 118 -26.38 -13.59 -45.27
CA SER A 118 -26.46 -14.64 -46.28
C SER A 118 -27.78 -14.59 -47.06
N TYR A 119 -28.92 -14.49 -46.37
CA TYR A 119 -30.22 -14.39 -47.04
C TYR A 119 -30.33 -13.15 -47.93
N ILE A 120 -29.85 -12.00 -47.48
CA ILE A 120 -29.78 -10.79 -48.32
C ILE A 120 -28.89 -11.02 -49.54
N GLY A 121 -27.75 -11.70 -49.37
CA GLY A 121 -26.86 -12.08 -50.48
C GLY A 121 -27.54 -12.98 -51.51
N VAL A 122 -28.27 -14.00 -51.06
CA VAL A 122 -29.05 -14.90 -51.92
C VAL A 122 -30.14 -14.14 -52.70
N MET A 123 -30.85 -13.21 -52.05
CA MET A 123 -31.86 -12.37 -52.70
C MET A 123 -31.23 -11.42 -53.73
N LEU A 124 -30.10 -10.79 -53.41
CA LEU A 124 -29.37 -9.91 -54.33
C LEU A 124 -28.77 -10.66 -55.53
N ALA A 125 -28.44 -11.94 -55.36
CA ALA A 125 -27.96 -12.81 -56.43
C ALA A 125 -29.08 -13.34 -57.33
N GLY A 126 -30.35 -13.07 -57.02
CA GLY A 126 -31.50 -13.45 -57.84
C GLY A 126 -31.97 -14.90 -57.68
N TYR A 127 -31.39 -15.66 -56.74
CA TYR A 127 -31.76 -17.06 -56.50
C TYR A 127 -33.18 -17.25 -55.93
N THR A 128 -33.78 -16.18 -55.39
CA THR A 128 -35.16 -16.17 -54.85
C THR A 128 -36.17 -15.49 -55.77
N GLY A 129 -35.79 -15.22 -57.04
CA GLY A 129 -36.59 -14.46 -58.00
C GLY A 129 -36.07 -13.04 -58.23
N GLU A 130 -36.66 -12.34 -59.21
CA GLU A 130 -36.26 -10.99 -59.57
C GLU A 130 -36.67 -9.97 -58.49
N VAL A 131 -35.72 -9.11 -58.13
CA VAL A 131 -35.93 -7.95 -57.25
C VAL A 131 -35.89 -6.66 -58.07
N ASN A 132 -36.85 -5.77 -57.87
CA ASN A 132 -36.84 -4.48 -58.55
C ASN A 132 -35.75 -3.54 -57.98
N GLU A 133 -35.43 -2.47 -58.70
CA GLU A 133 -34.35 -1.54 -58.31
C GLU A 133 -34.54 -0.91 -56.93
N ARG A 134 -35.79 -0.64 -56.51
CA ARG A 134 -36.07 -0.11 -55.17
C ARG A 134 -35.77 -1.15 -54.08
N GLN A 135 -36.18 -2.41 -54.29
CA GLN A 135 -35.88 -3.52 -53.38
C GLN A 135 -34.37 -3.78 -53.30
N LYS A 136 -33.69 -3.78 -54.45
CA LYS A 136 -32.23 -3.96 -54.54
C LYS A 136 -31.48 -2.90 -53.74
N ASN A 137 -31.85 -1.62 -53.88
CA ASN A 137 -31.25 -0.54 -53.09
C ASN A 137 -31.47 -0.74 -51.57
N MET A 138 -32.68 -1.14 -51.15
CA MET A 138 -32.97 -1.43 -49.75
C MET A 138 -32.15 -2.60 -49.22
N LEU A 139 -32.05 -3.71 -49.96
CA LEU A 139 -31.26 -4.89 -49.60
C LEU A 139 -29.77 -4.57 -49.47
N GLN A 140 -29.21 -3.80 -50.41
CA GLN A 140 -27.80 -3.36 -50.33
C GLN A 140 -27.54 -2.50 -49.10
N ARG A 141 -28.43 -1.56 -48.79
CA ARG A 141 -28.32 -0.74 -47.56
C ARG A 141 -28.42 -1.58 -46.30
N SER A 142 -29.33 -2.56 -46.25
CA SER A 142 -29.44 -3.49 -45.13
C SER A 142 -28.17 -4.34 -44.95
N SER A 143 -27.60 -4.86 -46.05
CA SER A 143 -26.35 -5.63 -46.02
C SER A 143 -25.18 -4.80 -45.47
N TYR A 144 -25.08 -3.53 -45.91
CA TYR A 144 -24.08 -2.60 -45.40
C TYR A 144 -24.23 -2.36 -43.89
N ARG A 145 -25.46 -2.16 -43.39
CA ARG A 145 -25.73 -1.99 -41.95
C ARG A 145 -25.37 -3.22 -41.11
N ILE A 146 -25.64 -4.43 -41.62
CA ILE A 146 -25.26 -5.66 -40.92
C ILE A 146 -23.73 -5.79 -40.85
N THR A 147 -23.04 -5.41 -41.92
CA THR A 147 -21.57 -5.40 -41.95
C THR A 147 -21.00 -4.42 -40.91
N GLU A 148 -21.54 -3.20 -40.83
CA GLU A 148 -21.16 -2.23 -39.78
C GLU A 148 -21.41 -2.79 -38.38
N LEU A 149 -22.54 -3.45 -38.15
CA LEU A 149 -22.87 -4.03 -36.84
C LEU A 149 -21.91 -5.18 -36.46
N LEU A 150 -21.57 -6.05 -37.41
CA LEU A 150 -20.61 -7.13 -37.18
C LEU A 150 -19.21 -6.59 -36.84
N ASN A 151 -18.78 -5.51 -37.50
CA ASN A 151 -17.51 -4.84 -37.18
C ASN A 151 -17.55 -4.25 -35.77
N LEU A 152 -18.63 -3.55 -35.41
CA LEU A 152 -18.78 -2.95 -34.08
C LEU A 152 -18.82 -4.00 -32.97
N ILE A 153 -19.44 -5.15 -33.22
CA ILE A 153 -19.41 -6.31 -32.31
C ILE A 153 -17.98 -6.86 -32.17
N SER A 154 -17.22 -6.93 -33.27
CA SER A 154 -15.82 -7.37 -33.25
C SER A 154 -14.94 -6.41 -32.44
N ASP A 155 -15.06 -5.11 -32.68
CA ASP A 155 -14.30 -4.08 -31.96
C ASP A 155 -14.59 -4.12 -30.44
N LEU A 156 -15.84 -4.38 -30.07
CA LEU A 156 -16.27 -4.51 -28.67
C LEU A 156 -15.68 -5.76 -27.99
N LEU A 157 -15.38 -6.82 -28.77
CA LEU A 157 -14.74 -8.04 -28.28
C LEU A 157 -13.21 -7.92 -28.17
N ASP A 158 -12.60 -7.09 -29.00
CA ASP A 158 -11.15 -6.87 -28.98
C ASP A 158 -10.71 -6.09 -27.73
N MET A 159 -11.55 -5.21 -27.20
CA MET A 159 -11.28 -4.44 -25.97
C MET A 159 -10.99 -5.31 -24.72
N PRO A 160 -11.81 -6.32 -24.35
CA PRO A 160 -11.50 -7.26 -23.28
C PRO A 160 -10.18 -8.03 -23.48
N ARG A 161 -9.83 -8.38 -24.72
CA ARG A 161 -8.61 -9.14 -25.04
C ARG A 161 -7.34 -8.32 -24.87
N ILE A 162 -7.41 -7.03 -25.17
CA ILE A 162 -6.31 -6.08 -24.97
C ILE A 162 -6.06 -5.83 -23.47
N GLU A 163 -7.11 -5.61 -22.68
CA GLU A 163 -6.96 -5.35 -21.23
C GLU A 163 -6.50 -6.57 -20.41
N THR A 164 -6.90 -7.78 -20.82
CA THR A 164 -6.50 -9.02 -20.12
C THR A 164 -5.11 -9.52 -20.50
N GLY A 165 -4.41 -8.82 -21.41
CA GLY A 165 -3.11 -9.25 -21.95
C GLY A 165 -3.20 -10.54 -22.79
N GLN A 166 -4.40 -11.02 -23.10
CA GLN A 166 -4.65 -12.22 -23.91
C GLN A 166 -4.61 -11.96 -25.42
N VAL A 167 -3.99 -10.86 -25.86
CA VAL A 167 -3.65 -10.68 -27.27
C VAL A 167 -2.50 -11.63 -27.61
N VAL A 168 -2.82 -12.91 -27.71
CA VAL A 168 -2.00 -13.90 -28.40
C VAL A 168 -2.26 -13.65 -29.88
N GLN A 169 -1.67 -12.60 -30.42
CA GLN A 169 -1.51 -12.50 -31.87
C GLN A 169 -0.59 -13.66 -32.27
N GLU A 170 -1.13 -14.64 -32.99
CA GLU A 170 -0.30 -15.55 -33.78
C GLU A 170 0.45 -14.71 -34.82
N MET A 171 1.63 -14.23 -34.45
CA MET A 171 2.55 -13.58 -35.37
C MET A 171 2.93 -14.61 -36.44
N LYS A 172 2.43 -14.42 -37.65
CA LYS A 172 2.80 -15.22 -38.83
C LYS A 172 3.68 -14.36 -39.72
N GLU A 173 4.73 -14.96 -40.31
CA GLU A 173 5.52 -14.29 -41.33
C GLU A 173 4.62 -13.91 -42.50
N VAL A 174 4.49 -12.61 -42.75
CA VAL A 174 3.80 -12.08 -43.93
C VAL A 174 4.80 -11.33 -44.79
N SER A 175 4.79 -11.65 -46.09
CA SER A 175 5.58 -10.93 -47.07
C SER A 175 5.03 -9.52 -47.25
N LEU A 176 5.84 -8.50 -46.96
CA LEU A 176 5.48 -7.08 -47.15
C LEU A 176 5.06 -6.76 -48.59
N ARG A 177 5.55 -7.55 -49.56
CA ARG A 177 5.21 -7.44 -50.99
C ARG A 177 3.75 -7.83 -51.30
N GLN A 178 3.05 -8.50 -50.37
CA GLN A 178 1.64 -8.86 -50.48
C GLN A 178 0.70 -7.86 -49.79
N ILE A 179 1.22 -7.02 -48.89
CA ILE A 179 0.43 -6.04 -48.12
C ILE A 179 0.44 -4.67 -48.80
N VAL A 180 1.58 -4.28 -49.37
CA VAL A 180 1.71 -2.99 -50.06
C VAL A 180 1.47 -3.24 -51.55
N ARG A 181 0.30 -2.82 -52.03
CA ARG A 181 -0.03 -2.77 -53.46
C ARG A 181 0.50 -1.49 -54.09
#